data_AF-W4VMI7-F1
#
_entry.id   AF-W4VMI7-F1
#
_cell.length_a   1.000
_cell.length_b   1.000
_cell.length_c   1.000
_cell.angle_alpha   90.00
_cell.angle_beta   90.00
_cell.angle_gamma   90.00
#
_symmetry.space_group_name_H-M   'P 1'
#
loop_
_entity.id
_entity.type
_entity.pdbx_description
1 polymer ?
#
loop_
_entity_poly.entity_id
_entity_poly.type
_entity_poly.pdbx_seq_one_letter_code
_entity_poly.pdbx_strand_id
1 'polypeptide(L)' 'MIVIYHGHAGGTTEKNEVLAYCEQLDQEKYQVLQYQFINQINKPPFVIAIEKTYSNLSHTLTP' A
#
# COMPACT_ATOMS: atom_id res chain seq x y z
N MET A 1 -0.75 -2.38 7.96
CA MET A 1 -1.45 -3.24 6.98
C MET A 1 -2.92 -2.84 6.96
N ILE A 2 -3.50 -2.71 5.76
CA ILE A 2 -4.88 -2.29 5.54
C ILE A 2 -5.54 -3.31 4.60
N VAL A 3 -6.74 -3.79 4.94
CA VAL A 3 -7.54 -4.65 4.05
C VAL A 3 -8.60 -3.78 3.38
N ILE A 4 -8.64 -3.78 2.04
CA ILE A 4 -9.56 -2.96 1.26
C ILE A 4 -10.71 -3.82 0.76
N TYR A 5 -11.94 -3.46 1.16
CA TYR A 5 -13.18 -4.06 0.67
C TYR A 5 -13.90 -3.07 -0.23
N HIS A 6 -13.97 -3.33 -1.54
CA HIS A 6 -14.48 -2.35 -2.52
C HIS A 6 -15.68 -2.86 -3.34
N GLY A 7 -16.37 -3.88 -2.82
CA GLY A 7 -17.54 -4.51 -3.46
C GLY A 7 -18.89 -3.81 -3.23
N HIS A 8 -18.92 -2.73 -2.46
CA HIS A 8 -20.15 -2.00 -2.09
C HIS A 8 -20.20 -0.59 -2.70
N ALA A 9 -21.36 0.07 -2.65
CA ALA A 9 -21.54 1.44 -3.14
C ALA A 9 -20.57 2.40 -2.42
N GLY A 10 -19.82 3.20 -3.17
CA GLY A 10 -18.76 4.08 -2.61
C GLY A 10 -17.40 3.40 -2.42
N GLY A 11 -17.36 2.08 -2.23
CA GLY A 11 -16.11 1.35 -1.97
C GLY A 11 -15.09 1.42 -3.12
N THR A 12 -15.51 1.66 -4.36
CA THR A 12 -14.58 1.90 -5.48
C THR A 12 -13.89 3.26 -5.38
N THR A 13 -14.59 4.29 -4.93
CA THR A 13 -14.02 5.63 -4.73
C THR A 13 -13.00 5.59 -3.61
N GLU A 14 -13.36 5.05 -2.44
CA GLU A 14 -12.44 4.90 -1.31
C GLU A 14 -11.18 4.13 -1.69
N LYS A 15 -11.34 3.02 -2.42
CA LYS A 15 -10.23 2.23 -2.96
C LYS A 15 -9.30 3.08 -3.83
N ASN A 16 -9.85 3.87 -4.75
CA ASN A 16 -9.05 4.69 -5.67
C ASN A 16 -8.28 5.79 -4.92
N GLU A 17 -8.91 6.47 -3.96
CA GLU A 17 -8.26 7.52 -3.16
C GLU A 17 -7.12 6.95 -2.29
N VAL A 18 -7.34 5.79 -1.67
CA VAL A 18 -6.30 5.12 -0.87
C VAL A 18 -5.12 4.71 -1.75
N LEU A 19 -5.38 4.14 -2.94
CA LEU A 19 -4.33 3.76 -3.87
C LEU A 19 -3.54 4.99 -4.37
N ALA A 20 -4.25 6.04 -4.77
CA ALA A 20 -3.62 7.28 -5.24
C ALA A 20 -2.71 7.91 -4.17
N TYR A 21 -3.14 7.89 -2.90
CA TYR A 21 -2.29 8.33 -1.79
C TYR A 21 -1.05 7.43 -1.64
N CYS A 22 -1.23 6.11 -1.64
CA CYS A 22 -0.14 5.16 -1.45
C CYS A 22 0.90 5.22 -2.57
N GLU A 23 0.47 5.42 -3.82
CA GLU A 23 1.34 5.54 -5.01
C GLU A 23 2.21 6.81 -4.97
N GLN A 24 1.80 7.84 -4.22
CA GLN A 24 2.54 9.10 -4.09
C GLN A 24 3.51 9.12 -2.89
N LEU A 25 3.56 8.05 -2.09
CA LEU A 25 4.48 7.97 -0.97
C LEU A 25 5.94 7.94 -1.46
N ASP A 26 6.78 8.74 -0.81
CA ASP A 26 8.22 8.79 -1.05
C ASP A 26 8.86 7.42 -0.78
N GLN A 27 9.36 6.78 -1.84
CA GLN A 27 9.91 5.42 -1.79
C GLN A 27 11.16 5.28 -0.90
N GLU A 28 11.88 6.37 -0.63
CA GLU A 28 13.04 6.34 0.28
C GLU A 28 12.62 6.27 1.76
N LYS A 29 11.38 6.68 2.05
CA LYS A 29 10.80 6.71 3.39
C LYS A 29 9.80 5.59 3.62
N TYR A 30 9.17 5.08 2.56
CA TYR A 30 8.11 4.09 2.65
C TYR A 30 8.21 3.06 1.54
N GLN A 31 8.08 1.79 1.90
CA GLN A 31 7.80 0.70 0.97
C GLN A 31 6.32 0.38 1.01
N VAL A 32 5.71 0.26 -0.16
CA VAL A 32 4.28 -0.02 -0.32
C VAL A 32 4.11 -1.29 -1.16
N LEU A 33 3.37 -2.26 -0.62
CA LEU A 33 3.03 -3.51 -1.28
C LEU A 33 1.51 -3.64 -1.41
N GLN A 34 1.04 -3.93 -2.63
CA GLN A 34 -0.32 -4.39 -2.89
C GLN A 34 -0.32 -5.91 -3.09
N TYR A 35 -1.08 -6.63 -2.27
CA TYR A 35 -1.28 -8.08 -2.38
C TYR A 35 -2.73 -8.39 -2.73
N GLN A 36 -2.96 -8.99 -3.90
CA GLN A 36 -4.28 -9.16 -4.49
C GLN A 36 -4.41 -10.47 -5.29
N PHE A 37 -5.57 -11.12 -5.20
CA PHE A 37 -5.95 -12.20 -6.12
C PHE A 37 -6.37 -11.65 -7.48
N ILE A 38 -5.74 -12.13 -8.56
CA ILE A 38 -5.94 -11.59 -9.93
C ILE A 38 -6.93 -12.38 -10.79
N ASN A 39 -7.42 -13.52 -10.31
CA ASN A 39 -8.33 -14.41 -11.05
C ASN A 39 -9.74 -14.52 -10.44
N GLN A 40 -10.09 -13.66 -9.48
CA GLN A 40 -11.42 -13.66 -8.86
C GLN A 40 -12.31 -12.58 -9.45
N ILE A 41 -13.51 -12.96 -9.88
CA ILE A 41 -14.45 -12.11 -10.65
C ILE A 41 -15.14 -11.06 -9.75
N ASN A 42 -15.45 -11.43 -8.50
CA ASN A 42 -16.36 -10.67 -7.64
C ASN A 42 -15.68 -9.57 -6.82
N LYS A 43 -14.72 -8.84 -7.43
CA LYS A 43 -14.04 -7.71 -6.79
C LYS A 43 -13.50 -8.09 -5.40
N PRO A 44 -12.58 -9.08 -5.32
CA PRO A 44 -12.11 -9.58 -4.05
C PRO A 44 -11.42 -8.47 -3.25
N PRO A 45 -11.43 -8.55 -1.92
CA PRO A 45 -10.61 -7.66 -1.12
C PRO A 45 -9.13 -7.87 -1.44
N PHE A 46 -8.34 -6.83 -1.23
CA PHE A 46 -6.89 -6.88 -1.33
C PHE A 46 -6.25 -6.20 -0.13
N VAL A 47 -4.95 -6.41 0.04
CA VAL A 47 -4.18 -5.87 1.15
C VAL A 47 -3.20 -4.82 0.65
N ILE A 48 -3.12 -3.71 1.37
CA ILE A 48 -2.00 -2.75 1.26
C ILE A 48 -1.15 -2.87 2.52
N ALA A 49 0.12 -3.17 2.35
CA ALA A 49 1.13 -3.07 3.40
C ALA A 49 2.00 -1.85 3.14
N ILE A 50 2.16 -1.00 4.16
CA ILE A 50 3.04 0.17 4.14
C ILE A 50 4.04 -0.04 5.26
N GLU A 51 5.31 -0.06 4.92
CA GLU A 51 6.43 -0.16 5.85
C GLU A 51 7.26 1.11 5.77
N LYS A 52 7.61 1.68 6.93
CA LYS A 52 8.52 2.83 6.98
C LYS A 52 9.95 2.34 6.84
N THR A 53 10.65 2.85 5.84
CA THR A 53 12.08 2.59 5.63
C THR A 53 12.91 3.46 6.57
N TYR A 54 13.86 2.85 7.27
CA TYR A 54 14.85 3.55 8.10
C TYR A 54 16.17 3.63 7.33
N SER A 55 16.23 4.47 6.30
CA SER A 55 17.43 4.66 5.46
C SER A 55 18.48 5.59 6.10
N ASN A 56 18.17 6.25 7.22
CA ASN A 56 19.04 7.27 7.84
C ASN A 56 19.85 6.82 9.08
N LEU A 57 19.85 5.52 9.45
CA LEU A 57 20.68 5.03 10.58
C LEU A 57 21.93 4.24 10.18
N SER A 58 22.16 4.00 8.89
CA SER A 58 23.28 3.18 8.41
C SER A 58 24.47 3.98 7.86
N HIS A 59 24.37 5.31 7.75
CA HIS A 59 25.46 6.14 7.18
C HIS A 59 26.48 6.68 8.20
N THR A 60 26.31 6.45 9.51
CA THR A 60 27.22 6.94 10.57
C THR A 60 28.04 5.85 11.28
N LEU A 61 28.00 4.60 10.81
CA LEU A 61 28.82 3.52 11.35
C LEU A 61 29.65 2.87 10.23
N THR A 62 30.69 3.57 9.80
CA THR A 62 31.87 2.93 9.22
C THR A 62 33.10 3.35 10.03
N PRO A 63 33.94 2.39 10.50
CA PRO A 63 35.19 2.69 11.20
C PRO A 63 36.25 3.27 10.26
#